data_AF-A0A1W1CSV9-F1
#
_entry.id   AF-A0A1W1CSV9-F1
#
_cell.length_a   1.000
_cell.length_b   1.000
_cell.length_c   1.000
_cell.angle_alpha   90.00
_cell.angle_beta   90.00
_cell.angle_gamma   90.00
#
_symmetry.space_group_name_H-M   'P 1'
#
loop_
_entity.id
_entity.type
_entity.pdbx_description
1 polymer ?
#
loop_
_entity_poly.entity_id
_entity_poly.type
_entity_poly.pdbx_seq_one_letter_code
_entity_poly.pdbx_strand_id
1 'polypeptide(L)'
;MKKNFTIAFLAVALLSIAVHADALKNSLTNFMNTKESSAVVDLGDINLNARPKPRKPKIRHHAAKATIATVNGHKIIKKDADVYLAQRTQGKIKNFDMLPSKQKQRLIREMALPILVLNAAKKELSIEEIQSIYNHTWMQKEARKVEIKDDEVRTVYNQIKQNALEHNTTQPLPDFEVIKNRLRSQMFEKRLIGKLMENVKIEVVQ
;
A
#
# COMPACT_ATOMS: atom_id res chain seq x y z
N MET A 1 -2.05 13.77 52.52
CA MET A 1 -1.01 14.02 51.50
C MET A 1 -1.26 13.09 50.33
N LYS A 2 -1.85 13.59 49.23
CA LYS A 2 -2.14 12.79 48.03
C LYS A 2 -1.13 13.17 46.96
N LYS A 3 -0.23 12.25 46.62
CA LYS A 3 0.79 12.42 45.56
C LYS A 3 0.17 11.95 44.25
N ASN A 4 0.06 12.86 43.28
CA ASN A 4 -0.41 12.56 41.94
C ASN A 4 0.76 11.97 41.12
N PHE A 5 0.63 10.73 40.67
CA PHE A 5 1.54 10.13 39.70
C PHE A 5 1.16 10.60 38.29
N THR A 6 1.92 11.53 37.74
CA THR A 6 1.90 11.88 36.31
C THR A 6 2.67 10.82 35.53
N ILE A 7 1.94 9.99 34.76
CA ILE A 7 2.54 9.05 33.80
C ILE A 7 2.83 9.83 32.51
N ALA A 8 4.11 10.09 32.26
CA ALA A 8 4.60 10.62 31.00
C ALA A 8 4.70 9.48 29.98
N PHE A 9 3.81 9.45 28.98
CA PHE A 9 3.91 8.56 27.83
C PHE A 9 4.85 9.20 26.79
N LEU A 10 6.12 8.80 26.81
CA LEU A 10 7.11 9.18 25.81
C LEU A 10 6.90 8.29 24.57
N ALA A 11 6.36 8.87 23.50
CA ALA A 11 6.13 8.17 22.23
C ALA A 11 7.44 7.69 21.60
N VAL A 12 7.46 6.41 21.29
CA VAL A 12 8.54 5.63 20.69
C VAL A 12 8.92 6.17 19.31
N ALA A 13 10.23 6.27 19.08
CA ALA A 13 10.86 6.65 17.84
C ALA A 13 10.52 5.66 16.70
N LEU A 14 10.06 6.20 15.57
CA LEU A 14 10.12 5.50 14.28
C LEU A 14 11.30 6.07 13.50
N LEU A 15 12.45 5.40 13.62
CA LEU A 15 13.58 5.58 12.71
C LEU A 15 13.30 4.81 11.43
N SER A 16 13.43 5.54 10.33
CA SER A 16 13.30 5.16 8.93
C SER A 16 14.28 4.06 8.50
N ILE A 17 13.79 3.02 7.81
CA ILE A 17 14.59 2.19 6.91
C ILE A 17 14.36 2.70 5.48
N ALA A 18 15.28 3.54 5.01
CA ALA A 18 15.35 3.97 3.62
C ALA A 18 16.53 3.28 2.92
N VAL A 19 16.47 1.96 2.65
CA VAL A 19 17.57 1.27 1.94
C VAL A 19 17.12 0.04 1.12
N HIS A 20 16.09 0.07 0.26
CA HIS A 20 15.84 -1.08 -0.65
C HIS A 20 15.30 -0.75 -2.05
N ALA A 21 15.38 0.51 -2.53
CA ALA A 21 14.95 0.82 -3.90
C ALA A 21 15.89 0.26 -4.99
N ASP A 22 17.21 0.19 -4.71
CA ASP A 22 18.20 -0.18 -5.72
C ASP A 22 18.31 -1.68 -6.00
N ALA A 23 18.02 -2.54 -5.01
CA ALA A 23 18.02 -4.00 -5.21
C ALA A 23 16.90 -4.45 -6.16
N LEU A 24 15.74 -3.79 -6.09
CA LEU A 24 14.60 -4.07 -6.98
C LEU A 24 14.90 -3.61 -8.43
N LYS A 25 15.58 -2.47 -8.57
CA LYS A 25 15.97 -1.91 -9.87
C LYS A 25 16.94 -2.85 -10.60
N ASN A 26 17.99 -3.32 -9.93
CA ASN A 26 18.99 -4.21 -10.54
C ASN A 26 18.44 -5.60 -10.90
N SER A 27 17.51 -6.12 -10.12
CA SER A 27 16.82 -7.39 -10.43
C SER A 27 15.96 -7.28 -11.70
N LEU A 28 15.28 -6.14 -11.90
CA LEU A 28 14.46 -5.88 -13.08
C LEU A 28 15.29 -5.71 -14.36
N THR A 29 16.47 -5.09 -14.28
CA THR A 29 17.34 -4.89 -15.45
C THR A 29 17.98 -6.19 -15.93
N ASN A 30 18.35 -7.09 -15.01
CA ASN A 30 18.95 -8.39 -15.37
C ASN A 30 17.97 -9.36 -16.03
N PHE A 31 16.68 -9.30 -15.67
CA PHE A 31 15.65 -10.14 -16.28
C PHE A 31 15.35 -9.77 -17.75
N MET A 32 15.70 -8.56 -18.18
CA MET A 32 15.44 -8.09 -19.55
C MET A 32 16.57 -8.44 -20.54
N ASN A 33 17.69 -9.00 -20.07
CA ASN A 33 18.91 -9.18 -20.86
C ASN A 33 19.34 -10.64 -21.11
N THR A 34 18.58 -11.63 -20.66
CA THR A 34 18.90 -13.04 -20.95
C THR A 34 18.41 -13.43 -22.35
N LYS A 35 19.36 -13.61 -23.29
CA LYS A 35 19.13 -14.32 -24.56
C LYS A 35 19.12 -15.82 -24.27
N GLU A 36 17.97 -16.48 -24.45
CA GLU A 36 17.90 -17.93 -24.37
C GLU A 36 18.25 -18.58 -25.72
N SER A 37 19.03 -19.66 -25.59
CA SER A 37 19.61 -20.52 -26.62
C SER A 37 18.55 -21.31 -27.39
N SER A 38 18.85 -21.57 -28.67
CA SER A 38 17.99 -22.22 -29.66
C SER A 38 17.70 -23.69 -29.35
N ALA A 39 16.42 -24.02 -29.12
CA ALA A 39 15.90 -25.35 -29.37
C ALA A 39 15.62 -25.47 -30.89
N VAL A 40 16.36 -26.35 -31.57
CA VAL A 40 16.21 -26.64 -33.00
C VAL A 40 14.81 -27.22 -33.25
N VAL A 41 14.06 -26.60 -34.15
CA VAL A 41 12.73 -27.04 -34.59
C VAL A 41 12.90 -27.97 -35.79
N ASP A 42 12.34 -29.18 -35.70
CA ASP A 42 12.28 -30.14 -36.81
C ASP A 42 11.31 -29.65 -37.91
N LEU A 43 11.75 -29.72 -39.16
CA LEU A 43 11.08 -29.15 -40.35
C LEU A 43 10.73 -30.20 -41.41
N GLY A 44 10.77 -31.50 -41.07
CA GLY A 44 10.57 -32.61 -42.02
C GLY A 44 9.23 -32.63 -42.77
N ASP A 45 8.19 -31.95 -42.27
CA ASP A 45 6.81 -32.03 -42.80
C ASP A 45 6.30 -30.75 -43.51
N ILE A 46 7.19 -29.84 -43.93
CA ILE A 46 6.75 -28.59 -44.58
C ILE A 46 6.51 -28.81 -46.08
N ASN A 47 5.24 -28.82 -46.49
CA ASN A 47 4.85 -28.72 -47.88
C ASN A 47 5.12 -27.29 -48.43
N LEU A 48 6.27 -27.12 -49.08
CA LEU A 48 6.76 -25.84 -49.62
C LEU A 48 5.88 -25.22 -50.72
N ASN A 49 4.93 -25.99 -51.27
CA ASN A 49 4.04 -25.55 -52.35
C ASN A 49 2.61 -25.21 -51.89
N ALA A 50 2.33 -25.27 -50.58
CA ALA A 50 1.03 -24.91 -50.06
C ALA A 50 0.83 -23.38 -50.07
N ARG A 51 -0.15 -22.87 -50.84
CA ARG A 51 -0.54 -21.46 -50.77
C ARG A 51 -0.94 -21.10 -49.33
N PRO A 52 -0.38 -20.04 -48.72
CA PRO A 52 -0.71 -19.66 -47.35
C PRO A 52 -2.19 -19.28 -47.27
N LYS A 53 -3.00 -20.12 -46.62
CA LYS A 53 -4.32 -19.68 -46.16
C LYS A 53 -4.08 -18.64 -45.04
N PRO A 54 -4.63 -17.41 -45.12
CA PRO A 54 -4.56 -16.46 -44.03
C PRO A 54 -5.37 -17.00 -42.85
N ARG A 55 -4.75 -17.82 -42.00
CA ARG A 55 -5.33 -18.22 -40.72
C ARG A 55 -5.22 -17.04 -39.79
N LYS A 56 -6.25 -16.18 -39.76
CA LYS A 56 -6.43 -15.27 -38.64
C LYS A 56 -6.40 -16.13 -37.37
N PRO A 57 -5.54 -15.85 -36.38
CA PRO A 57 -5.55 -16.60 -35.13
C PRO A 57 -6.96 -16.46 -34.55
N LYS A 58 -7.66 -17.60 -34.39
CA LYS A 58 -8.99 -17.62 -33.79
C LYS A 58 -8.82 -17.21 -32.33
N ILE A 59 -9.11 -15.94 -32.02
CA ILE A 59 -9.09 -15.44 -30.65
C ILE A 59 -10.17 -16.21 -29.89
N ARG A 60 -9.74 -17.09 -28.98
CA ARG A 60 -10.67 -17.76 -28.07
C ARG A 60 -11.00 -16.77 -26.96
N HIS A 61 -12.28 -16.46 -26.84
CA HIS A 61 -12.77 -15.62 -25.77
C HIS A 61 -13.04 -16.48 -24.55
N HIS A 62 -12.36 -16.17 -23.45
CA HIS A 62 -12.64 -16.78 -22.17
C HIS A 62 -13.94 -16.18 -21.60
N ALA A 63 -14.69 -16.99 -20.85
CA ALA A 63 -15.82 -16.47 -20.08
C ALA A 63 -15.34 -15.51 -18.98
N ALA A 64 -16.17 -14.55 -18.57
CA ALA A 64 -15.80 -13.55 -17.55
C ALA A 64 -15.33 -14.18 -16.23
N LYS A 65 -15.91 -15.31 -15.82
CA LYS A 65 -15.54 -16.05 -14.60
C LYS A 65 -14.41 -17.07 -14.80
N ALA A 66 -13.86 -17.18 -16.00
CA ALA A 66 -12.80 -18.13 -16.29
C ALA A 66 -11.54 -17.76 -15.50
N THR A 67 -10.89 -18.77 -14.91
CA THR A 67 -9.56 -18.61 -14.32
C THR A 67 -8.55 -18.55 -15.45
N ILE A 68 -7.78 -17.47 -15.52
CA ILE A 68 -6.77 -17.25 -16.57
C ILE A 68 -5.35 -17.52 -16.05
N ALA A 69 -5.13 -17.47 -14.74
CA ALA A 69 -3.89 -17.82 -14.07
C ALA A 69 -4.12 -18.15 -12.59
N THR A 70 -3.14 -18.80 -11.96
CA THR A 70 -3.13 -19.09 -10.52
C THR A 70 -1.77 -18.70 -9.95
N VAL A 71 -1.75 -17.97 -8.83
CA VAL A 71 -0.55 -17.49 -8.14
C VAL A 71 -0.63 -17.92 -6.68
N ASN A 72 0.22 -18.85 -6.24
CA ASN A 72 0.21 -19.38 -4.85
C ASN A 72 -1.21 -19.73 -4.36
N GLY A 73 -1.97 -20.49 -5.17
CA GLY A 73 -3.36 -20.87 -4.88
C GLY A 73 -4.42 -19.78 -5.12
N HIS A 74 -4.02 -18.53 -5.36
CA HIS A 74 -4.95 -17.44 -5.67
C HIS A 74 -5.28 -17.43 -7.16
N LYS A 75 -6.55 -17.56 -7.51
CA LYS A 75 -7.03 -17.56 -8.89
C LYS A 75 -7.15 -16.13 -9.39
N ILE A 76 -6.54 -15.85 -10.54
CA ILE A 76 -6.75 -14.61 -11.30
C ILE A 76 -7.85 -14.90 -12.33
N ILE A 77 -8.96 -14.17 -12.19
CA ILE A 77 -10.15 -14.34 -13.02
C ILE A 77 -10.10 -13.35 -14.19
N LYS A 78 -10.61 -13.76 -15.35
CA LYS A 78 -10.66 -12.92 -16.55
C LYS A 78 -11.29 -11.56 -16.30
N LYS A 79 -12.44 -11.51 -15.60
CA LYS A 79 -13.13 -10.26 -15.28
C LYS A 79 -12.21 -9.27 -14.57
N ASP A 80 -11.41 -9.73 -13.61
CA ASP A 80 -10.51 -8.87 -12.85
C ASP A 80 -9.36 -8.37 -13.74
N ALA A 81 -8.86 -9.22 -14.62
CA ALA A 81 -7.85 -8.83 -15.61
C ALA A 81 -8.39 -7.83 -16.65
N ASP A 82 -9.64 -7.97 -17.09
CA ASP A 82 -10.30 -7.02 -17.98
C ASP A 82 -10.47 -5.65 -17.30
N VAL A 83 -10.91 -5.63 -16.03
CA VAL A 83 -11.03 -4.40 -15.23
C VAL A 83 -9.68 -3.73 -15.04
N TYR A 84 -8.68 -4.49 -14.61
CA TYR A 84 -7.33 -3.99 -14.40
C TYR A 84 -6.71 -3.43 -15.69
N LEU A 85 -6.90 -4.14 -16.81
CA LEU A 85 -6.44 -3.69 -18.12
C LEU A 85 -7.13 -2.40 -18.57
N ALA A 86 -8.44 -2.29 -18.37
CA ALA A 86 -9.20 -1.09 -18.70
C ALA A 86 -8.71 0.11 -17.87
N GLN A 87 -8.46 -0.08 -16.58
CA GLN A 87 -7.88 0.97 -15.73
C GLN A 87 -6.50 1.40 -16.21
N ARG A 88 -5.60 0.43 -16.46
CA ARG A 88 -4.21 0.71 -16.85
C ARG A 88 -4.09 1.38 -18.21
N THR A 89 -4.99 1.07 -19.13
CA THR A 89 -4.99 1.60 -20.51
C THR A 89 -5.96 2.77 -20.70
N GLN A 90 -6.55 3.30 -19.63
CA GLN A 90 -7.57 4.37 -19.68
C GLN A 90 -8.73 4.01 -20.63
N GLY A 91 -9.13 2.74 -20.63
CA GLY A 91 -10.23 2.21 -21.43
C GLY A 91 -9.91 1.91 -22.89
N LYS A 92 -8.68 2.13 -23.36
CA LYS A 92 -8.28 1.84 -24.76
C LYS A 92 -8.32 0.35 -25.08
N ILE A 93 -7.95 -0.50 -24.13
CA ILE A 93 -8.05 -1.95 -24.26
C ILE A 93 -8.84 -2.47 -23.06
N LYS A 94 -9.92 -3.19 -23.32
CA LYS A 94 -10.84 -3.68 -22.28
C LYS A 94 -10.92 -5.20 -22.17
N ASN A 95 -10.35 -5.91 -23.15
CA ASN A 95 -10.46 -7.35 -23.24
C ASN A 95 -9.07 -8.00 -23.23
N PHE A 96 -8.79 -8.70 -22.14
CA PHE A 96 -7.56 -9.45 -21.94
C PHE A 96 -7.26 -10.40 -23.09
N ASP A 97 -8.28 -11.05 -23.68
CA ASP A 97 -8.08 -12.03 -24.74
C ASP A 97 -7.52 -11.44 -26.04
N MET A 98 -7.71 -10.13 -26.23
CA MET A 98 -7.19 -9.40 -27.40
C MET A 98 -5.71 -9.08 -27.27
N LEU A 99 -5.11 -9.23 -26.09
CA LEU A 99 -3.69 -8.98 -25.89
C LEU A 99 -2.83 -10.06 -26.58
N PRO A 100 -1.70 -9.68 -27.19
CA PRO A 100 -0.64 -10.61 -27.57
C PRO A 100 -0.15 -11.44 -26.38
N SER A 101 0.30 -12.67 -26.63
CA SER A 101 0.71 -13.62 -25.56
C SER A 101 1.72 -13.03 -24.57
N LYS A 102 2.77 -12.34 -25.05
CA LYS A 102 3.76 -11.68 -24.18
C LYS A 102 3.14 -10.61 -23.28
N GLN A 103 2.15 -9.85 -23.80
CA GLN A 103 1.46 -8.81 -23.02
C GLN A 103 0.51 -9.42 -21.98
N LYS A 104 -0.16 -10.54 -22.30
CA LYS A 104 -0.96 -11.32 -21.35
C LYS A 104 -0.11 -11.75 -20.15
N GLN A 105 1.05 -12.34 -20.41
CA GLN A 105 1.98 -12.76 -19.36
C GLN A 105 2.45 -11.59 -18.50
N ARG A 106 2.77 -10.45 -19.12
CA ARG A 106 3.18 -9.24 -18.38
C ARG A 106 2.07 -8.74 -17.45
N LEU A 107 0.83 -8.67 -17.94
CA LEU A 107 -0.32 -8.24 -17.14
C LEU A 107 -0.54 -9.19 -15.95
N ILE A 108 -0.48 -10.51 -16.18
CA ILE A 108 -0.62 -11.51 -15.12
C ILE A 108 0.47 -11.33 -14.07
N ARG A 109 1.72 -11.13 -14.47
CA ARG A 109 2.83 -10.88 -13.51
C ARG A 109 2.60 -9.60 -12.70
N GLU A 110 2.13 -8.53 -13.32
CA GLU A 110 1.81 -7.28 -12.64
C GLU A 110 0.69 -7.48 -11.60
N MET A 111 -0.37 -8.20 -11.97
CA MET A 111 -1.46 -8.58 -11.06
C MET A 111 -1.02 -9.55 -9.96
N ALA A 112 0.02 -10.36 -10.19
CA ALA A 112 0.58 -11.28 -9.22
C ALA A 112 1.35 -10.55 -8.10
N LEU A 113 1.98 -9.41 -8.39
CA LEU A 113 2.79 -8.65 -7.42
C LEU A 113 2.05 -8.36 -6.10
N PRO A 114 0.87 -7.72 -6.09
CA PRO A 114 0.15 -7.46 -4.83
C PRO A 114 -0.23 -8.74 -4.09
N ILE A 115 -0.52 -9.84 -4.80
CA ILE A 115 -0.80 -11.15 -4.18
C ILE A 115 0.46 -11.70 -3.49
N LEU A 116 1.62 -11.60 -4.15
CA LEU A 116 2.90 -12.05 -3.61
C LEU A 116 3.31 -11.23 -2.39
N VAL A 117 3.19 -9.90 -2.46
CA VAL A 117 3.45 -9.00 -1.34
C VAL A 117 2.54 -9.32 -0.15
N LEU A 118 1.24 -9.50 -0.39
CA LEU A 118 0.30 -9.85 0.68
C LEU A 118 0.62 -11.21 1.30
N ASN A 119 1.01 -12.19 0.50
CA ASN A 119 1.39 -13.50 1.00
C ASN A 119 2.68 -13.46 1.83
N ALA A 120 3.67 -12.65 1.43
CA ALA A 120 4.89 -12.44 2.21
C ALA A 120 4.56 -11.73 3.53
N ALA A 121 3.81 -10.62 3.47
CA ALA A 121 3.39 -9.87 4.65
C ALA A 121 2.64 -10.73 5.67
N LYS A 122 1.73 -11.60 5.22
CA LYS A 122 1.00 -12.52 6.12
C LYS A 122 1.89 -13.56 6.81
N LYS A 123 3.05 -13.89 6.23
CA LYS A 123 3.99 -14.86 6.80
C LYS A 123 4.99 -14.22 7.74
N GLU A 124 5.39 -12.99 7.44
CA GLU A 124 6.46 -12.29 8.16
C GLU A 124 5.94 -11.42 9.30
N LEU A 125 4.73 -10.85 9.17
CA LEU A 125 4.17 -9.97 10.18
C LEU A 125 3.55 -10.76 11.32
N SER A 126 3.93 -10.40 12.53
CA SER A 126 3.30 -10.84 13.77
C SER A 126 1.88 -10.27 13.92
N ILE A 127 1.10 -10.86 14.83
CA ILE A 127 -0.25 -10.39 15.15
C ILE A 127 -0.22 -8.95 15.68
N GLU A 128 0.79 -8.60 16.49
CA GLU A 128 0.98 -7.26 17.05
C GLU A 128 1.25 -6.22 15.95
N GLU A 129 2.10 -6.56 14.98
CA GLU A 129 2.37 -5.69 13.83
C GLU A 129 1.11 -5.52 12.96
N ILE A 130 0.35 -6.59 12.73
CA ILE A 130 -0.92 -6.54 11.99
C ILE A 130 -1.92 -5.62 12.72
N GLN A 131 -2.04 -5.76 14.05
CA GLN A 131 -2.91 -4.90 14.85
C GLN A 131 -2.47 -3.44 14.80
N SER A 132 -1.17 -3.17 14.88
CA SER A 132 -0.60 -1.82 14.73
C SER A 132 -0.95 -1.22 13.37
N ILE A 133 -0.80 -1.98 12.28
CA ILE A 133 -1.16 -1.54 10.92
C ILE A 133 -2.67 -1.27 10.81
N TYR A 134 -3.53 -2.12 11.39
CA TYR A 134 -4.98 -1.89 11.39
C TYR A 134 -5.36 -0.64 12.17
N ASN A 135 -4.82 -0.46 13.37
CA ASN A 135 -5.05 0.71 14.19
C ASN A 135 -4.61 1.98 13.45
N HIS A 136 -3.40 1.98 12.91
CA HIS A 136 -2.87 3.10 12.15
C HIS A 136 -3.71 3.44 10.91
N THR A 137 -4.08 2.42 10.12
CA THR A 137 -4.90 2.60 8.91
C THR A 137 -6.28 3.16 9.26
N TRP A 138 -6.89 2.66 10.34
CA TRP A 138 -8.17 3.17 10.82
C TRP A 138 -8.06 4.62 11.32
N MET A 139 -7.04 4.95 12.12
CA MET A 139 -6.80 6.32 12.57
C MET A 139 -6.60 7.28 11.40
N GLN A 140 -5.83 6.89 10.37
CA GLN A 140 -5.66 7.70 9.16
C GLN A 140 -6.98 7.93 8.43
N LYS A 141 -7.86 6.93 8.38
CA LYS A 141 -9.19 7.04 7.78
C LYS A 141 -10.07 8.02 8.56
N GLU A 142 -10.03 7.98 9.88
CA GLU A 142 -10.78 8.92 10.73
C GLU A 142 -10.20 10.34 10.65
N ALA A 143 -8.88 10.50 10.55
CA ALA A 143 -8.22 11.80 10.42
C ALA A 143 -8.69 12.57 9.18
N ARG A 144 -8.95 11.85 8.07
CA ARG A 144 -9.45 12.46 6.83
C ARG A 144 -10.87 13.01 6.94
N LYS A 145 -11.64 12.62 7.96
CA LYS A 145 -13.02 13.08 8.18
C LYS A 145 -13.08 14.30 9.10
N VAL A 146 -12.03 14.55 9.88
CA VAL A 146 -12.00 15.60 10.89
C VAL A 146 -11.19 16.77 10.36
N GLU A 147 -11.87 17.89 10.14
CA GLU A 147 -11.20 19.14 9.83
C GLU A 147 -10.74 19.81 11.15
N ILE A 148 -9.44 20.09 11.25
CA ILE A 148 -8.88 20.89 12.35
C ILE A 148 -8.36 22.18 11.73
N LYS A 149 -9.05 23.27 12.05
CA LYS A 149 -8.79 24.60 11.51
C LYS A 149 -7.49 25.18 12.07
N ASP A 150 -6.85 26.04 11.29
CA ASP A 150 -5.54 26.62 11.62
C ASP A 150 -5.56 27.54 12.85
N ASP A 151 -6.70 28.20 13.11
CA ASP A 151 -6.95 29.03 14.29
C ASP A 151 -6.97 28.19 15.58
N GLU A 152 -7.56 27.00 15.54
CA GLU A 152 -7.55 26.05 16.65
C GLU A 152 -6.12 25.58 16.95
N VAL A 153 -5.34 25.25 15.92
CA VAL A 153 -3.93 24.84 16.07
C VAL A 153 -3.08 25.99 16.62
N ARG A 154 -3.33 27.22 16.15
CA ARG A 154 -2.62 28.43 16.62
C ARG A 154 -2.94 28.74 18.08
N THR A 155 -4.18 28.52 18.50
CA THR A 155 -4.57 28.65 19.91
C THR A 155 -3.78 27.69 20.80
N VAL A 156 -3.67 26.42 20.41
CA VAL A 156 -2.88 25.42 21.16
C VAL A 156 -1.39 25.80 21.18
N TYR A 157 -0.83 26.26 20.06
CA TYR A 157 0.55 26.75 20.02
C TYR A 157 0.79 27.91 21.00
N ASN A 158 -0.12 28.88 21.02
CA ASN A 158 -0.02 30.03 21.92
C ASN A 158 -0.12 29.61 23.39
N GLN A 159 -0.96 28.63 23.73
CA GLN A 159 -1.03 28.06 25.09
C GLN A 159 0.30 27.40 25.49
N ILE A 160 0.89 26.59 24.60
CA ILE A 160 2.21 25.99 24.85
C ILE A 160 3.26 27.07 25.07
N LYS A 161 3.24 28.15 24.28
CA LYS A 161 4.14 29.29 24.42
C LYS A 161 3.97 30.00 25.76
N GLN A 162 2.72 30.25 26.19
CA GLN A 162 2.45 30.87 27.49
C GLN A 162 2.91 29.97 28.65
N ASN A 163 2.58 28.68 28.61
CA ASN A 163 3.05 27.74 29.64
C ASN A 163 4.58 27.69 29.72
N ALA A 164 5.28 27.74 28.57
CA ALA A 164 6.74 27.78 28.55
C ALA A 164 7.31 29.04 29.21
N LEU A 165 6.66 30.19 29.01
CA LEU A 165 7.02 31.46 29.66
C LEU A 165 6.76 31.41 31.17
N GLU A 166 5.60 30.91 31.60
CA GLU A 166 5.23 30.78 33.02
C GLU A 166 6.18 29.87 33.80
N HIS A 167 6.71 28.83 33.14
CA HIS A 167 7.66 27.89 33.73
C HIS A 167 9.13 28.26 33.51
N ASN A 168 9.43 29.48 33.03
CA ASN A 168 10.79 29.97 32.75
C ASN A 168 11.64 28.97 31.92
N THR A 169 11.01 28.35 30.92
CA THR A 169 11.67 27.33 30.10
C THR A 169 12.73 28.00 29.23
N THR A 170 13.99 27.58 29.34
CA THR A 170 15.12 28.12 28.56
C THR A 170 15.22 27.54 27.15
N GLN A 171 14.41 26.52 26.84
CA GLN A 171 14.43 25.84 25.55
C GLN A 171 13.63 26.64 24.51
N PRO A 172 14.24 27.00 23.36
CA PRO A 172 13.55 27.79 22.35
C PRO A 172 12.40 26.99 21.74
N LEU A 173 11.21 27.60 21.74
CA LEU A 173 10.04 26.98 21.12
C LEU A 173 10.18 27.06 19.60
N PRO A 174 9.98 25.96 18.85
CA PRO A 174 10.00 25.99 17.40
C PRO A 174 8.94 26.94 16.83
N ASP A 175 9.18 27.45 15.63
CA ASP A 175 8.20 28.27 14.91
C ASP A 175 6.91 27.49 14.64
N PHE A 176 5.79 28.21 14.64
CA PHE A 176 4.47 27.64 14.43
C PHE A 176 4.37 26.80 13.16
N GLU A 177 4.87 27.31 12.02
CA GLU A 177 4.78 26.61 10.73
C GLU A 177 5.56 25.28 10.73
N VAL A 178 6.64 25.17 11.51
CA VAL A 178 7.44 23.94 11.62
C VAL A 178 6.67 22.85 12.34
N ILE A 179 5.90 23.20 13.38
CA ILE A 179 5.20 22.22 14.22
C ILE A 179 3.69 22.15 13.99
N LYS A 180 3.13 23.01 13.13
CA LYS A 180 1.69 23.08 12.82
C LYS A 180 1.08 21.73 12.50
N ASN A 181 1.69 20.98 11.58
CA ASN A 181 1.18 19.67 11.17
C ASN A 181 1.25 18.65 12.31
N ARG A 182 2.31 18.69 13.13
CA ARG A 182 2.45 17.84 14.31
C ARG A 182 1.39 18.15 15.36
N LEU A 183 1.16 19.43 15.66
CA LEU A 183 0.13 19.88 16.58
C LEU A 183 -1.26 19.46 16.09
N ARG A 184 -1.53 19.59 14.79
CA ARG A 184 -2.78 19.15 14.19
C ARG A 184 -3.00 17.64 14.40
N SER A 185 -1.99 16.81 14.16
CA SER A 185 -2.07 15.36 14.40
C SER A 185 -2.33 15.03 15.88
N GLN A 186 -1.62 15.69 16.80
CA GLN A 186 -1.82 15.49 18.24
C GLN A 186 -3.22 15.92 18.71
N MET A 187 -3.74 17.02 18.18
CA MET A 187 -5.11 17.46 18.47
C MET A 187 -6.14 16.45 17.95
N PHE A 188 -5.92 15.88 16.77
CA PHE A 188 -6.76 14.82 16.23
C PHE A 188 -6.74 13.57 17.12
N GLU A 189 -5.54 13.07 17.46
CA GLU A 189 -5.38 11.90 18.33
C GLU A 189 -6.09 12.09 19.67
N LYS A 190 -5.90 13.25 20.31
CA LYS A 190 -6.55 13.57 21.58
C LYS A 190 -8.08 13.58 21.47
N ARG A 191 -8.63 14.18 20.40
CA ARG A 191 -10.08 14.20 20.16
C ARG A 191 -10.63 12.80 19.91
N LEU A 192 -9.92 11.98 19.14
CA LEU A 192 -10.33 10.63 18.80
C LEU A 192 -10.30 9.72 20.03
N ILE A 193 -9.20 9.74 20.79
CA ILE A 193 -9.07 8.98 22.03
C ILE A 193 -10.13 9.42 23.04
N GLY A 194 -10.37 10.73 23.18
CA GLY A 194 -11.45 11.25 24.03
C GLY A 194 -12.79 10.62 23.71
N LYS A 195 -13.20 10.65 22.44
CA LYS A 195 -14.45 10.02 21.97
C LYS A 195 -14.51 8.52 22.22
N LEU A 196 -13.39 7.81 22.01
CA LEU A 196 -13.33 6.38 22.26
C LEU A 196 -13.47 6.07 23.74
N MET A 197 -12.86 6.87 24.62
CA MET A 197 -12.84 6.67 26.07
C MET A 197 -14.16 7.06 26.76
N GLU A 198 -15.00 7.91 26.16
CA GLU A 198 -16.27 8.39 26.74
C GLU A 198 -17.19 7.26 27.25
N ASN A 199 -17.16 6.10 26.59
CA ASN A 199 -18.07 4.98 26.91
C ASN A 199 -17.33 3.70 27.32
N VAL A 200 -16.05 3.78 27.68
CA VAL A 200 -15.26 2.60 28.04
C VAL A 200 -15.37 2.34 29.54
N LYS A 201 -15.82 1.13 29.89
CA LYS A 201 -15.72 0.62 31.26
C LYS A 201 -14.32 0.05 31.47
N ILE A 202 -13.54 0.67 32.34
CA ILE A 202 -12.22 0.17 32.73
C ILE A 202 -12.32 -0.39 34.14
N GLU A 203 -12.11 -1.70 34.27
CA GLU A 203 -12.06 -2.40 35.54
C GLU A 203 -10.60 -2.66 35.89
N VAL A 204 -10.18 -2.26 37.09
CA VAL A 204 -8.84 -2.53 37.61
C VAL A 204 -8.96 -3.77 38.50
N VAL A 205 -8.39 -4.89 38.04
CA VAL A 205 -8.28 -6.10 38.87
C VAL A 205 -7.05 -5.94 39.77
N GLN A 206 -7.27 -5.97 41.08
CA GLN A 206 -6.22 -5.95 42.11
C GLN A 206 -5.72 -7.35 42.41
#